data_AF-Q9PQ73-F1
#
_entry.id   AF-Q9PQ73-F1
#
_cell.length_a   1.000
_cell.length_b   1.000
_cell.length_c   1.000
_cell.angle_alpha   90.00
_cell.angle_beta   90.00
_cell.angle_gamma   90.00
#
_symmetry.space_group_name_H-M   'P 1'
#
loop_
_entity.id
_entity.type
_entity.pdbx_description
1 polymer ?
#
loop_
_entity_poly.entity_id
_entity_poly.type
_entity_poly.pdbx_seq_one_letter_code
_entity_poly.pdbx_strand_id
1 'polypeptide(L)' 'MSDKKSDFEKLFERSKVQETSIFDINDIDEQKPYEEHSIEELSYILEYEKIDKKTREKIKKIIKEKQQNL' A
#
# COMPACT_ATOMS: atom_id res chain seq x y z
N MET A 1 -18.15 -54.03 16.60
CA MET A 1 -17.31 -54.01 15.38
C MET A 1 -16.96 -52.56 15.12
N SER A 2 -15.68 -52.28 14.87
CA SER A 2 -15.11 -50.93 14.86
C SER A 2 -15.62 -50.06 13.70
N ASP A 3 -16.49 -49.11 14.00
CA ASP A 3 -16.76 -47.95 13.14
C ASP A 3 -15.61 -46.93 13.30
N LYS A 4 -14.42 -47.29 12.81
CA LYS A 4 -13.25 -46.39 12.68
C LYS A 4 -13.43 -45.39 11.51
N LYS A 5 -14.59 -44.77 11.38
CA LYS A 5 -14.86 -43.73 10.36
C LYS A 5 -14.99 -42.32 10.93
N SER A 6 -14.82 -42.11 12.24
CA SER A 6 -15.11 -40.81 12.87
C SER A 6 -13.95 -39.82 12.91
N ASP A 7 -12.68 -40.25 12.76
CA ASP A 7 -11.55 -39.35 13.02
C ASP A 7 -11.14 -38.50 11.82
N PHE A 8 -11.45 -38.96 10.60
CA PHE A 8 -11.03 -38.24 9.38
C PHE A 8 -11.87 -36.99 9.11
N GLU A 9 -13.15 -36.99 9.50
CA GLU A 9 -14.05 -35.84 9.30
C GLU A 9 -13.71 -34.64 10.20
N LYS A 10 -12.97 -34.86 11.30
CA LYS A 10 -12.51 -33.78 12.19
C LYS A 10 -11.24 -33.08 11.70
N LEU A 11 -10.53 -33.64 10.70
CA LEU A 11 -9.24 -33.07 10.27
C LEU A 11 -9.41 -31.75 9.50
N PHE A 12 -10.59 -31.51 8.92
CA PHE A 12 -10.87 -30.32 8.13
C PHE A 12 -12.14 -29.63 8.63
N GLU A 13 -12.00 -28.80 9.65
CA GLU A 13 -13.05 -27.84 9.99
C GLU A 13 -13.10 -26.75 8.92
N ARG A 14 -14.22 -26.68 8.21
CA ARG A 14 -14.50 -25.59 7.27
C ARG A 14 -14.79 -24.33 8.09
N SER A 15 -13.76 -23.53 8.35
CA SER A 15 -13.96 -22.15 8.82
C SER A 15 -14.60 -21.34 7.71
N LYS A 16 -15.84 -20.91 7.91
CA LYS A 16 -16.50 -19.93 7.05
C LYS A 16 -15.91 -18.56 7.36
N VAL A 17 -15.26 -17.93 6.38
CA VAL A 17 -14.87 -16.53 6.46
C VAL A 17 -16.16 -15.71 6.44
N GLN A 18 -16.48 -15.04 7.54
CA GLN A 18 -17.74 -14.28 7.68
C GLN A 18 -17.72 -12.99 6.86
N GLU A 19 -16.54 -12.39 6.68
CA GLU A 19 -16.40 -11.09 6.01
C GLU A 19 -15.12 -11.08 5.18
N THR A 20 -15.25 -10.80 3.88
CA THR A 20 -14.13 -10.42 3.03
C THR A 20 -14.13 -8.91 2.96
N SER A 21 -13.12 -8.25 3.55
CA SER A 21 -12.95 -6.81 3.41
C SER A 21 -12.87 -6.45 1.93
N ILE A 22 -13.84 -5.68 1.46
CA ILE A 22 -13.83 -5.13 0.11
C ILE A 22 -12.90 -3.92 0.19
N PHE A 23 -11.71 -4.06 -0.39
CA PHE A 23 -10.81 -2.93 -0.57
C PHE A 23 -11.36 -2.07 -1.70
N ASP A 24 -11.87 -0.88 -1.38
CA ASP A 24 -12.12 0.14 -2.39
C ASP A 24 -10.79 0.82 -2.72
N ILE A 25 -10.41 0.83 -3.99
CA ILE A 25 -9.18 1.51 -4.43
C ILE A 25 -9.23 3.01 -4.14
N ASN A 26 -10.43 3.59 -4.04
CA ASN A 26 -10.64 4.99 -3.68
C ASN A 26 -10.45 5.26 -2.18
N ASP A 27 -10.49 4.23 -1.32
CA ASP A 27 -10.18 4.35 0.12
C ASP A 27 -8.67 4.39 0.38
N ILE A 28 -7.86 4.02 -0.61
CA ILE A 28 -6.45 4.36 -0.59
C ILE A 28 -6.42 5.88 -0.77
N ASP A 29 -6.12 6.59 0.31
CA ASP A 29 -5.80 8.01 0.27
C ASP A 29 -4.56 8.17 -0.64
N GLU A 30 -4.79 8.24 -1.95
CA GLU A 30 -3.76 8.18 -2.99
C GLU A 30 -2.77 9.34 -2.89
N GLN A 31 -3.05 10.33 -2.04
CA GLN A 31 -2.23 11.53 -1.91
C GLN A 31 -1.51 11.55 -0.57
N LYS A 32 -0.67 10.54 -0.34
CA LYS A 32 0.41 10.66 0.63
C LYS A 32 1.13 12.00 0.38
N PRO A 33 1.35 12.85 1.42
CA PRO A 33 2.03 14.12 1.22
C PRO A 33 3.40 13.91 0.57
N TYR A 34 3.77 14.75 -0.41
CA TYR A 34 5.10 14.71 -1.06
C TYR A 34 6.25 14.67 -0.06
N GLU A 35 6.08 15.26 1.12
CA GLU A 35 7.03 15.28 2.21
C GLU A 35 7.37 13.88 2.75
N GLU A 36 6.46 12.92 2.64
CA GLU A 36 6.65 11.56 3.13
C GLU A 36 7.16 10.58 2.06
N HIS A 37 7.21 11.00 0.79
CA HIS A 37 7.77 10.20 -0.30
C HIS A 37 9.30 10.13 -0.25
N SER A 38 9.88 9.03 -0.71
CA SER A 38 11.34 8.91 -0.83
C SER A 38 11.89 9.87 -1.89
N ILE A 39 13.20 10.15 -1.86
CA ILE A 39 13.85 10.97 -2.91
C ILE A 39 13.65 10.32 -4.29
N GLU A 40 13.67 8.99 -4.36
CA GLU A 40 13.49 8.21 -5.59
C GLU A 40 12.06 8.34 -6.13
N GLU A 41 11.05 8.20 -5.27
CA GLU A 41 9.64 8.40 -5.62
C GLU A 41 9.38 9.83 -6.11
N LEU A 42 9.91 10.83 -5.39
CA LEU A 42 9.80 12.23 -5.80
C LEU A 42 10.50 12.52 -7.12
N SER A 43 11.64 11.88 -7.38
CA SER A 43 12.35 12.00 -8.67
C SER A 43 11.56 11.35 -9.80
N TYR A 44 10.93 10.20 -9.55
CA TYR A 44 10.03 9.54 -10.49
C TYR A 44 8.86 10.46 -10.87
N ILE A 45 8.21 11.08 -9.88
CA ILE A 45 7.11 12.03 -10.11
C ILE A 45 7.57 13.22 -10.98
N LEU A 46 8.77 13.76 -10.73
CA LEU A 46 9.31 14.88 -11.50
C LEU A 46 9.60 14.53 -12.97
N GLU A 47 9.89 13.27 -13.27
CA GLU A 47 10.29 12.80 -14.59
C GLU A 47 9.12 12.26 -15.41
N TYR A 48 8.21 11.52 -14.77
CA TYR A 48 7.16 10.77 -15.46
C TYR A 48 5.75 11.34 -15.28
N GLU A 49 5.47 12.05 -14.19
CA GLU A 49 4.13 12.59 -13.95
C GLU A 49 3.95 14.00 -14.50
N LYS A 50 2.75 14.27 -15.04
CA LYS A 50 2.35 15.60 -15.48
C LYS A 50 1.88 16.42 -14.28
N ILE A 51 2.83 17.04 -13.60
CA ILE A 51 2.58 17.95 -12.48
C ILE A 51 2.65 19.42 -12.93
N ASP A 52 1.99 20.29 -12.18
CA ASP A 52 2.07 21.72 -12.39
C ASP A 52 3.40 22.31 -11.89
N LYS A 53 3.73 23.54 -12.33
CA LYS A 53 4.99 24.19 -11.98
C LYS A 53 5.16 24.40 -10.47
N LYS A 54 4.07 24.69 -9.74
CA LYS A 54 4.14 24.95 -8.29
C LYS A 54 4.45 23.66 -7.55
N THR A 55 3.80 22.55 -7.91
CA THR A 55 4.10 21.23 -7.37
C THR A 55 5.51 20.78 -7.72
N ARG A 56 5.96 21.01 -8.96
CA ARG A 56 7.34 20.72 -9.38
C ARG A 56 8.39 21.40 -8.50
N GLU A 57 8.21 22.69 -8.24
CA GLU A 57 9.12 23.46 -7.37
C GLU A 57 9.01 23.01 -5.90
N LYS A 58 7.80 22.66 -5.43
CA LYS A 58 7.60 22.09 -4.09
C LYS A 58 8.39 20.78 -3.94
N ILE A 59 8.25 19.85 -4.88
CA ILE A 59 8.94 18.56 -4.85
C ILE A 59 10.46 18.74 -4.86
N LYS A 60 10.99 19.60 -5.74
CA LYS A 60 12.43 19.91 -5.76
C LYS A 60 12.94 20.44 -4.41
N LYS A 61 12.15 21.29 -3.75
CA LYS A 61 12.49 21.82 -2.43
C LYS A 61 12.55 20.69 -1.39
N ILE A 62 11.57 19.79 -1.39
CA ILE A 62 11.53 18.63 -0.49
C ILE A 62 12.75 17.73 -0.72
N ILE A 63 13.08 17.41 -1.98
CA ILE A 63 14.28 16.61 -2.31
C ILE A 63 15.54 17.27 -1.73
N LYS A 64 15.69 18.59 -1.93
CA LYS A 64 16.85 19.34 -1.43
C LYS A 64 16.93 19.31 0.10
N GLU A 65 15.81 19.49 0.80
CA GLU A 65 15.75 19.41 2.26
C GLU A 65 16.11 18.02 2.77
N LYS A 66 15.62 16.95 2.12
CA LYS A 66 15.97 15.58 2.49
C LYS A 66 17.45 15.26 2.27
N GLN A 67 18.02 15.71 1.15
CA GLN A 67 19.45 15.54 0.86
C GLN A 67 20.36 16.30 1.85
N GLN A 68 19.89 17.41 2.43
CA GLN A 68 20.64 18.14 3.46
C GLN A 68 20.58 17.48 4.84
N ASN A 69 19.57 16.65 5.08
CA ASN A 69 19.38 15.93 6.35
C ASN A 69 19.97 14.52 6.36
N LEU A 70 20.48 14.03 5.21
CA LEU A 70 21.24 12.78 5.09
C LEU A 70 22.72 13.01 5.41
#